data_AF-A0ABC9WX20-F1
#
_entry.id   AF-A0ABC9WX20-F1
#
_cell.length_a   1.000
_cell.length_b   1.000
_cell.length_c   1.000
_cell.angle_alpha   90.00
_cell.angle_beta   90.00
_cell.angle_gamma   90.00
#
_symmetry.space_group_name_H-M   'P 1'
#
loop_
_entity.id
_entity.type
_entity.pdbx_description
1 polymer ?
#
loop_
_entity_poly.entity_id
_entity_poly.type
_entity_poly.pdbx_seq_one_letter_code
_entity_poly.pdbx_strand_id
1 'polypeptide(L)'
;MRRGALLDLVLTNKEGLLGNVKLKGSLGSSDHEMVEFKILRAARRVHSKLTTLDFRRADFGLFRDLLGRVLWDKALEGRGAQESWLVFKDPLLQAQEQCIPTKRKSGKNVRRPA
;
A
#
# COMPACT_ATOMS: atom_id res chain seq x y z
N MET A 1 5.93 -40.46 -10.72
CA MET A 1 5.07 -39.31 -10.32
C MET A 1 5.33 -39.01 -8.85
N ARG A 2 5.91 -37.85 -8.51
CA ARG A 2 6.07 -37.46 -7.10
C ARG A 2 4.69 -37.03 -6.59
N ARG A 3 4.17 -37.76 -5.60
CA ARG A 3 2.92 -37.43 -4.89
C ARG A 3 3.15 -36.08 -4.20
N GLY A 4 2.40 -35.04 -4.58
CA GLY A 4 2.59 -33.67 -4.08
C GLY A 4 2.48 -33.59 -2.55
N ALA A 5 3.41 -32.89 -1.91
CA ALA A 5 3.41 -32.67 -0.46
C ALA A 5 2.75 -31.31 -0.15
N LEU A 6 1.83 -31.28 0.82
CA LEU A 6 1.23 -30.04 1.31
C LEU A 6 2.19 -29.35 2.28
N LEU A 7 2.99 -28.41 1.78
CA LEU A 7 3.94 -27.62 2.58
C LEU A 7 3.45 -26.19 2.87
N ASP A 8 2.36 -25.78 2.23
CA ASP A 8 1.83 -24.42 2.32
C ASP A 8 0.84 -24.28 3.49
N LEU A 9 1.09 -23.30 4.36
CA LEU A 9 0.31 -23.04 5.57
C LEU A 9 -0.37 -21.67 5.49
N VAL A 10 -1.65 -21.62 5.84
CA VAL A 10 -2.38 -20.36 6.04
C VAL A 10 -2.72 -20.24 7.53
N LEU A 11 -2.03 -19.34 8.23
CA LEU A 11 -2.20 -19.12 9.67
C LEU A 11 -3.14 -17.93 9.91
N THR A 12 -4.04 -18.07 10.88
CA THR A 12 -4.91 -16.98 11.37
C THR A 12 -4.86 -16.93 12.89
N ASN A 13 -4.87 -15.72 13.45
CA ASN A 13 -4.98 -15.48 14.89
C ASN A 13 -6.44 -15.46 15.38
N LYS A 14 -7.41 -15.63 14.48
CA LYS A 14 -8.83 -15.59 14.76
C LYS A 14 -9.54 -16.76 14.11
N GLU A 15 -10.25 -17.54 14.92
CA GLU A 15 -11.11 -18.63 14.47
C GLU A 15 -12.22 -18.11 13.54
N GLY A 16 -12.53 -18.87 12.49
CA GLY A 16 -13.58 -18.53 11.52
C GLY A 16 -13.28 -17.33 10.62
N LEU A 17 -12.07 -16.73 10.69
CA LEU A 17 -11.66 -15.65 9.78
C LEU A 17 -11.41 -16.17 8.36
N LEU A 18 -11.00 -17.42 8.22
CA LEU A 18 -10.74 -18.05 6.94
C LEU A 18 -11.83 -19.08 6.63
N GLY A 19 -12.32 -19.09 5.39
CA GLY A 19 -13.28 -20.07 4.91
C GLY A 19 -13.01 -20.45 3.46
N ASN A 20 -13.58 -21.57 2.99
CA ASN A 20 -13.40 -22.08 1.63
C ASN A 20 -11.92 -22.23 1.21
N VAL A 21 -11.09 -22.81 2.09
CA VAL A 21 -9.70 -23.13 1.79
C VAL A 21 -9.66 -24.33 0.84
N LYS A 22 -9.01 -24.19 -0.31
CA LYS A 22 -8.83 -25.25 -1.31
C LYS A 22 -7.59 -25.00 -2.16
N LEU A 23 -7.12 -26.04 -2.84
CA LEU A 23 -6.06 -25.91 -3.84
C LEU A 23 -6.67 -25.52 -5.19
N LYS A 24 -5.95 -24.70 -5.96
CA LYS A 24 -6.41 -24.18 -7.27
C LYS A 24 -5.52 -24.62 -8.44
N GLY A 25 -4.52 -25.47 -8.18
CA GLY A 25 -3.51 -25.87 -9.17
C GLY A 25 -2.31 -24.91 -9.22
N SER A 26 -1.39 -25.15 -10.15
CA SER A 26 -0.15 -24.39 -10.27
C SER A 26 -0.36 -22.99 -10.86
N LEU A 27 0.44 -22.03 -10.41
CA LEU A 27 0.51 -20.70 -11.02
C LEU A 27 1.70 -20.66 -11.98
N GLY A 28 1.44 -20.63 -13.29
CA GLY A 28 2.48 -20.66 -14.31
C GLY A 28 3.28 -21.96 -14.27
N SER A 29 4.61 -21.86 -14.29
CA SER A 29 5.54 -23.01 -14.19
C SER A 29 5.93 -23.38 -12.76
N SER A 30 5.21 -22.87 -11.76
CA SER A 30 5.47 -23.21 -10.36
C SER A 30 5.19 -24.69 -10.10
N ASP A 31 6.09 -25.31 -9.35
CA ASP A 31 5.98 -26.65 -8.80
C ASP A 31 5.09 -26.73 -7.55
N HIS A 32 4.60 -25.58 -7.04
CA HIS A 32 3.65 -25.48 -5.94
C HIS A 32 2.22 -25.25 -6.42
N GLU A 33 1.25 -25.82 -5.70
CA GLU A 33 -0.17 -25.54 -5.92
C GLU A 33 -0.62 -24.30 -5.14
N MET A 34 -1.39 -23.43 -5.78
CA MET A 34 -1.98 -22.27 -5.10
C MET A 34 -3.00 -22.71 -4.06
N VAL A 35 -2.89 -22.14 -2.86
CA VAL A 35 -3.94 -22.19 -1.84
C VAL A 35 -4.90 -21.02 -2.03
N GLU A 36 -6.14 -21.30 -2.41
CA GLU A 36 -7.24 -20.33 -2.48
C GLU A 36 -8.06 -20.39 -1.19
N PHE A 37 -8.33 -19.24 -0.57
CA PHE A 37 -9.17 -19.12 0.62
C PHE A 37 -9.97 -17.81 0.59
N LYS A 38 -11.04 -17.74 1.39
CA LYS A 38 -11.82 -16.52 1.61
C LYS A 38 -11.56 -15.97 3.00
N ILE A 39 -11.30 -14.67 3.09
CA ILE A 39 -11.26 -13.95 4.37
C ILE A 39 -12.68 -13.49 4.70
N LEU A 40 -13.29 -14.12 5.69
CA LEU A 40 -14.62 -13.81 6.19
C LEU A 40 -14.54 -12.56 7.08
N ARG A 41 -14.90 -11.40 6.51
CA ARG A 41 -15.05 -10.15 7.25
C ARG A 41 -16.47 -9.65 7.19
N ALA A 42 -17.09 -9.43 8.34
CA ALA A 42 -18.28 -8.60 8.45
C ALA A 42 -17.88 -7.14 8.18
N ALA A 43 -18.01 -6.70 6.92
CA ALA A 43 -17.66 -5.34 6.54
C ALA A 43 -18.78 -4.37 6.96
N ARG A 44 -18.66 -3.77 8.14
CA ARG A 44 -19.40 -2.54 8.42
C ARG A 44 -18.77 -1.42 7.58
N ARG A 45 -19.44 -1.03 6.51
CA ARG A 45 -18.98 0.04 5.62
C ARG A 45 -19.12 1.38 6.34
N VAL A 46 -18.14 1.73 7.15
CA VAL A 46 -17.97 3.11 7.60
C VAL A 46 -17.61 3.92 6.36
N HIS A 47 -18.42 4.92 6.01
CA HIS A 47 -17.99 5.95 5.09
C HIS A 47 -16.85 6.74 5.74
N SER A 48 -15.63 6.21 5.66
CA SER A 48 -14.46 7.01 5.93
C SER A 48 -14.43 8.09 4.85
N LYS A 49 -14.57 9.35 5.26
CA LYS A 49 -14.25 10.50 4.43
C LYS A 49 -12.74 10.51 4.23
N LEU A 50 -12.23 9.54 3.48
CA LEU A 50 -10.80 9.39 3.25
C LEU A 50 -10.40 10.46 2.24
N THR A 51 -9.64 11.45 2.70
CA THR A 51 -8.98 12.43 1.86
C THR A 51 -7.75 11.79 1.24
N THR A 52 -7.53 12.04 -0.04
CA THR A 52 -6.33 11.60 -0.77
C THR A 52 -5.70 12.82 -1.43
N LEU A 53 -4.39 12.84 -1.57
CA LEU A 53 -3.70 13.87 -2.34
C LEU A 53 -4.14 13.84 -3.81
N ASP A 54 -4.34 15.01 -4.42
CA ASP A 54 -4.68 15.16 -5.83
C ASP A 54 -3.46 15.64 -6.62
N PHE A 55 -2.54 14.71 -6.89
CA PHE A 55 -1.31 14.97 -7.65
C PHE A 55 -1.54 15.56 -9.04
N ARG A 56 -2.74 15.44 -9.61
CA ARG A 56 -3.09 16.09 -10.89
C ARG A 56 -3.14 17.61 -10.80
N ARG A 57 -3.34 18.15 -9.59
CA ARG A 57 -3.42 19.58 -9.30
C ARG A 57 -2.22 20.05 -8.47
N ALA A 58 -1.19 19.23 -8.34
CA ALA A 58 0.01 19.59 -7.60
C ALA A 58 0.81 20.66 -8.34
N ASP A 59 1.34 21.61 -7.58
CA ASP A 59 2.38 22.52 -8.08
C ASP A 59 3.75 21.86 -7.91
N PHE A 60 4.20 21.15 -8.94
CA PHE A 60 5.51 20.49 -8.94
C PHE A 60 6.68 21.48 -9.02
N GLY A 61 6.45 22.70 -9.51
CA GLY A 61 7.47 23.76 -9.53
C GLY A 61 7.80 24.17 -8.11
N LEU A 62 6.78 24.60 -7.37
CA LEU A 62 6.91 24.97 -5.96
C LEU A 62 7.43 23.80 -5.10
N PHE A 63 6.96 22.58 -5.35
CA PHE A 63 7.41 21.39 -4.61
C PHE A 63 8.91 21.16 -4.75
N ARG A 64 9.42 21.25 -5.99
CA ARG A 64 10.86 21.13 -6.27
C ARG A 64 11.64 22.29 -5.66
N ASP A 65 11.11 23.51 -5.72
CA ASP A 65 11.79 24.68 -5.15
C ASP A 65 11.90 24.58 -3.62
N LEU A 66 10.85 24.11 -2.94
CA LEU A 66 10.88 23.88 -1.50
C LEU A 66 11.93 22.82 -1.10
N LEU A 67 12.00 21.71 -1.83
CA LEU A 67 13.01 20.68 -1.59
C LEU A 67 14.42 21.14 -1.99
N GLY A 68 14.55 21.94 -3.05
CA GLY A 68 15.83 22.45 -3.52
C GLY A 68 16.47 23.48 -2.59
N ARG A 69 15.68 24.10 -1.69
CA ARG A 69 16.18 25.03 -0.66
C ARG A 69 16.88 24.32 0.49
N VAL A 70 16.71 23.01 0.63
CA VAL A 70 17.35 22.24 1.70
C VAL A 70 18.81 22.00 1.32
N LEU A 71 19.73 22.30 2.25
CA LEU A 71 21.16 22.00 2.12
C LEU A 71 21.41 20.49 2.32
N TRP A 72 21.03 19.68 1.33
CA TRP A 72 21.07 18.21 1.42
C TRP A 72 22.46 17.67 1.73
N ASP A 73 23.51 18.26 1.18
CA ASP A 73 24.89 17.82 1.42
C ASP A 73 25.23 17.83 2.92
N LYS A 74 24.85 18.91 3.63
CA LYS A 74 25.03 19.01 5.09
C LYS A 74 24.03 18.16 5.87
N ALA A 75 22.79 18.09 5.39
CA ALA A 75 21.73 17.36 6.08
C ALA A 75 21.99 15.85 6.10
N LEU A 76 22.65 15.34 5.06
CA LEU A 76 22.90 13.91 4.85
C LEU A 76 24.35 13.50 5.11
N GLU A 77 25.24 14.44 5.42
CA GLU A 77 26.66 14.18 5.69
C GLU A 77 26.84 13.14 6.80
N GLY A 78 27.64 12.10 6.52
CA GLY A 78 27.97 11.04 7.48
C GLY A 78 26.81 10.12 7.89
N ARG A 79 25.61 10.27 7.29
CA ARG A 79 24.42 9.48 7.66
C ARG A 79 24.26 8.22 6.82
N GLY A 80 23.84 7.14 7.46
CA GLY A 80 23.41 5.92 6.79
C GLY A 80 22.05 6.06 6.10
N ALA A 81 21.68 5.13 5.22
CA ALA A 81 20.44 5.20 4.44
C ALA A 81 19.18 5.39 5.29
N GLN A 82 19.08 4.70 6.43
CA GLN A 82 17.92 4.81 7.33
C GLN A 82 17.84 6.18 8.02
N GLU A 83 18.97 6.73 8.45
CA GLU A 83 19.04 8.05 9.08
C GLU A 83 18.77 9.16 8.07
N SER A 84 19.36 9.05 6.88
CA SER A 84 19.09 9.93 5.74
C SER A 84 17.61 9.92 5.35
N TRP A 85 16.96 8.75 5.36
CA TRP A 85 15.52 8.65 5.13
C TRP A 85 14.68 9.35 6.21
N LEU A 86 15.10 9.30 7.47
CA LEU A 86 14.43 10.01 8.55
C LEU A 86 14.53 11.53 8.36
N VAL A 87 15.71 12.03 8.02
CA VAL A 87 15.95 13.46 7.75
C VAL A 87 15.18 13.95 6.52
N PHE A 88 15.07 13.11 5.49
CA PHE A 88 14.38 13.46 4.24
C PHE A 88 12.86 13.58 4.38
N LYS A 89 12.24 12.79 5.27
CA LYS A 89 10.79 12.67 5.35
C LYS A 89 10.09 13.97 5.73
N ASP A 90 10.61 14.71 6.71
CA ASP A 90 9.92 15.89 7.22
C ASP A 90 9.84 17.02 6.17
N PRO A 91 10.95 17.40 5.49
CA PRO A 91 10.89 18.38 4.39
C PRO A 91 9.98 17.92 3.25
N LEU A 92 9.99 16.63 2.92
CA LEU A 92 9.12 16.05 1.88
C LEU A 92 7.64 16.22 2.22
N LEU A 93 7.25 15.86 3.44
CA LEU A 93 5.87 15.92 3.89
C LEU A 93 5.39 17.37 3.99
N GLN A 94 6.24 18.29 4.49
CA GLN A 94 5.93 19.72 4.53
C GLN A 94 5.74 20.31 3.13
N ALA A 95 6.62 19.98 2.18
CA ALA A 95 6.44 20.41 0.79
C ALA A 95 5.17 19.82 0.17
N GLN A 96 4.84 18.57 0.50
CA GLN A 96 3.65 17.88 0.00
C GLN A 96 2.37 18.56 0.48
N GLU A 97 2.30 18.95 1.76
CA GLU A 97 1.15 19.64 2.33
C GLU A 97 0.93 21.02 1.72
N GLN A 98 2.01 21.74 1.38
CA GLN A 98 1.93 23.06 0.78
C GLN A 98 1.58 23.03 -0.71
N CYS A 99 2.07 22.02 -1.45
CA CYS A 99 1.99 22.02 -2.91
C CYS A 99 0.89 21.13 -3.48
N ILE A 100 0.37 20.17 -2.69
CA ILE A 100 -0.54 19.14 -3.20
C ILE A 100 -1.89 19.22 -2.49
N PRO A 101 -2.93 19.71 -3.17
CA PRO A 101 -4.26 19.79 -2.57
C PRO A 101 -4.83 18.40 -2.31
N THR A 102 -5.73 18.29 -1.34
CA THR A 102 -6.44 17.04 -1.06
C THR A 102 -7.80 17.00 -1.78
N LYS A 103 -8.22 15.79 -2.15
CA LYS A 103 -9.57 15.51 -2.67
C LYS A 103 -10.23 14.43 -1.82
N ARG A 104 -11.55 14.49 -1.72
CA ARG A 104 -12.32 13.38 -1.12
C ARG A 104 -12.30 12.19 -2.07
N LYS A 105 -11.98 11.02 -1.56
CA LYS A 105 -12.19 9.77 -2.29
C LYS A 105 -13.70 9.54 -2.39
N SER A 106 -14.28 9.78 -3.56
CA SER A 106 -15.64 9.33 -3.81
C SER A 106 -15.65 7.81 -3.72
N GLY A 107 -16.54 7.25 -2.91
CA GLY A 107 -16.76 5.82 -2.90
C GLY A 107 -17.13 5.40 -4.32
N LYS A 108 -16.37 4.50 -4.95
CA LYS A 108 -16.81 3.87 -6.19
C LYS A 108 -18.15 3.19 -5.88
N ASN A 109 -19.24 3.74 -6.42
CA ASN A 109 -20.48 3.02 -6.53
C ASN A 109 -20.21 1.90 -7.52
N VAL A 110 -19.95 0.69 -7.01
CA VAL A 110 -19.95 -0.51 -7.84
C VAL A 110 -21.37 -0.61 -8.37
N ARG A 111 -21.58 -0.20 -9.64
CA ARG A 111 -22.79 -0.58 -10.35
C ARG A 111 -22.80 -2.10 -10.38
N ARG A 112 -23.88 -2.72 -9.86
CA ARG A 112 -24.08 -4.16 -10.00
C ARG A 112 -24.02 -4.50 -11.49
N PRO A 113 -23.28 -5.53 -11.91
CA PRO A 113 -23.47 -6.11 -13.23
C PRO A 113 -24.92 -6.56 -13.38
N ALA A 114 -25.45 -6.44 -14.60
CA ALA A 114 -26.75 -6.99 -14.98
C ALA A 114 -26.75 -8.52 -14.83
#